data_AF-A0A8T3NQC7-F1
#
_entry.id   AF-A0A8T3NQC7-F1
#
_cell.length_a   1.000
_cell.length_b   1.000
_cell.length_c   1.000
_cell.angle_alpha   90.00
_cell.angle_beta   90.00
_cell.angle_gamma   90.00
#
_symmetry.space_group_name_H-M   'P 1'
#
loop_
_entity.id
_entity.type
_entity.pdbx_description
1 polymer ?
#
loop_
_entity_poly.entity_id
_entity_poly.type
_entity_poly.pdbx_seq_one_letter_code
_entity_poly.pdbx_strand_id
1 'polypeptide(L)'
;MKITGIEPFAIDVNGKNYVFCVVDTDEGIAGIGEAGVGPRAQAILGAFRHIEGQIVGQEASRIEHLWQVMYRGGFFPAGNVVASAISAVDIALWDIKG
;
A
#
# COMPACT_ATOMS: atom_id res chain seq x y z
N MET A 1 10.01 -12.30 8.05
CA MET A 1 10.05 -11.00 7.37
C MET A 1 8.78 -10.23 7.69
N LYS A 2 8.86 -9.34 8.68
CA LYS A 2 7.75 -8.52 9.14
C LYS A 2 7.82 -7.13 8.55
N ILE A 3 6.66 -6.57 8.23
CA ILE A 3 6.52 -5.21 7.75
C ILE A 3 6.87 -4.23 8.88
N THR A 4 7.75 -3.28 8.61
CA THR A 4 8.19 -2.26 9.58
C THR A 4 7.55 -0.89 9.34
N GLY A 5 7.14 -0.60 8.11
CA GLY A 5 6.50 0.66 7.75
C GLY A 5 6.09 0.70 6.29
N ILE A 6 5.42 1.78 5.90
CA ILE A 6 5.15 2.10 4.50
C ILE A 6 5.53 3.55 4.19
N GLU A 7 6.14 3.76 3.03
CA GLU A 7 6.57 5.08 2.57
C GLU A 7 5.85 5.45 1.27
N PRO A 8 4.70 6.16 1.36
CA PRO A 8 3.96 6.60 0.19
C PRO A 8 4.51 7.93 -0.34
N PHE A 9 4.70 8.03 -1.65
CA PHE A 9 5.10 9.27 -2.31
C PHE A 9 4.41 9.45 -3.66
N ALA A 10 4.30 10.70 -4.09
CA ALA A 10 3.73 11.05 -5.38
C ALA A 10 4.76 11.79 -6.23
N ILE A 11 4.76 11.50 -7.54
CA ILE A 11 5.62 12.14 -8.53
C ILE A 11 4.71 12.82 -9.55
N ASP A 12 4.93 14.11 -9.79
CA ASP A 12 4.32 14.82 -10.91
C ASP A 12 5.16 14.62 -12.17
N VAL A 13 4.53 14.13 -13.23
CA VAL A 13 5.12 14.03 -14.57
C VAL A 13 4.19 14.74 -15.54
N ASN A 14 4.54 15.97 -15.92
CA ASN A 14 3.78 16.80 -16.85
C ASN A 14 2.31 17.00 -16.42
N GLY A 15 2.07 17.29 -15.13
CA GLY A 15 0.73 17.50 -14.59
C GLY A 15 -0.08 16.22 -14.33
N LYS A 16 0.55 15.05 -14.45
CA LYS A 16 -0.01 13.75 -14.06
C LYS A 16 0.67 13.28 -12.79
N ASN A 17 -0.12 12.97 -11.78
CA ASN A 17 0.39 12.41 -10.53
C ASN A 17 0.45 10.88 -10.61
N TYR A 18 1.62 10.33 -10.36
CA TYR A 18 1.86 8.91 -10.13
C TYR A 18 2.08 8.72 -8.63
N VAL A 19 1.45 7.72 -8.02
CA VAL A 19 1.59 7.46 -6.58
C VAL A 19 2.25 6.10 -6.41
N PHE A 20 3.29 6.06 -5.59
CA PHE A 20 4.00 4.84 -5.25
C PHE A 20 3.99 4.64 -3.74
N CYS A 21 4.21 3.39 -3.33
CA CYS A 21 4.41 3.00 -1.96
C CYS A 21 5.58 2.03 -1.89
N VAL A 22 6.53 2.33 -1.01
CA VAL A 22 7.54 1.35 -0.58
C VAL A 22 7.04 0.69 0.70
N VAL A 23 7.21 -0.62 0.81
CA VAL A 23 6.92 -1.40 2.01
C VAL A 23 8.25 -1.94 2.53
N ASP A 24 8.63 -1.55 3.74
CA ASP A 24 9.88 -1.97 4.38
C ASP A 24 9.67 -3.17 5.29
N THR A 25 10.74 -3.95 5.46
CA THR A 25 10.73 -5.12 6.35
C THR A 25 11.88 -5.14 7.33
N ASP A 26 11.74 -5.94 8.38
CA ASP A 26 12.74 -6.12 9.45
C ASP A 26 14.02 -6.84 9.00
N GLU A 27 14.02 -7.42 7.79
CA GLU A 27 15.18 -8.08 7.19
C GLU A 27 15.93 -7.17 6.20
N GLY A 28 15.53 -5.90 6.08
CA GLY A 28 16.16 -4.93 5.17
C GLY A 28 15.80 -5.12 3.69
N ILE A 29 14.78 -5.94 3.40
CA ILE A 29 14.18 -6.08 2.08
C ILE A 29 12.99 -5.14 1.98
N ALA A 30 12.86 -4.46 0.85
CA ALA A 30 11.74 -3.58 0.56
C ALA A 30 11.14 -3.93 -0.80
N GLY A 31 9.85 -3.67 -0.97
CA GLY A 31 9.17 -3.79 -2.25
C GLY A 31 8.45 -2.51 -2.62
N ILE A 32 8.24 -2.30 -3.91
CA ILE A 32 7.58 -1.12 -4.45
C ILE A 32 6.30 -1.49 -5.19
N GLY A 33 5.26 -0.67 -5.00
CA GLY A 33 4.02 -0.79 -5.75
C GLY A 33 3.42 0.56 -6.13
N GLU A 34 2.61 0.57 -7.18
CA GLU A 34 1.96 1.77 -7.72
C GLU A 34 0.46 1.80 -7.35
N ALA A 35 -0.04 2.99 -7.03
CA ALA A 35 -1.45 3.29 -6.85
C ALA A 35 -1.93 4.32 -7.89
N GLY A 36 -3.15 4.14 -8.41
CA GLY A 36 -3.79 5.09 -9.32
C GLY A 36 -5.30 5.22 -9.13
N VAL A 37 -5.79 6.46 -8.96
CA VAL A 37 -7.23 6.84 -9.06
C VAL A 37 -7.39 8.23 -9.69
N GLY A 38 -6.99 8.37 -10.94
CA GLY A 38 -7.06 9.65 -11.65
C GLY A 38 -6.36 10.77 -10.88
N PRO A 39 -6.94 11.99 -10.76
CA PRO A 39 -6.26 13.14 -10.16
C PRO A 39 -6.20 13.12 -8.61
N ARG A 40 -6.54 12.00 -7.96
CA ARG A 40 -6.77 11.93 -6.50
C ARG A 40 -5.54 11.55 -5.67
N ALA A 41 -4.34 11.89 -6.13
CA ALA A 41 -3.09 11.50 -5.47
C ALA A 41 -3.06 11.83 -3.97
N GLN A 42 -3.48 13.03 -3.58
CA GLN A 42 -3.51 13.44 -2.17
C GLN A 42 -4.45 12.58 -1.30
N ALA A 43 -5.58 12.13 -1.87
CA ALA A 43 -6.49 11.24 -1.15
C ALA A 43 -5.87 9.84 -0.97
N ILE A 44 -5.15 9.36 -1.99
CA ILE A 44 -4.42 8.08 -1.93
C ILE A 44 -3.31 8.16 -0.87
N LEU A 45 -2.50 9.22 -0.87
CA LEU A 45 -1.46 9.45 0.15
C LEU A 45 -2.02 9.44 1.57
N GLY A 46 -3.21 10.03 1.76
CA GLY A 46 -3.92 9.97 3.04
C GLY A 46 -4.41 8.56 3.41
N ALA A 47 -4.80 7.75 2.43
CA ALA A 47 -5.32 6.39 2.64
C ALA A 47 -4.22 5.41 3.11
N PHE A 48 -2.97 5.59 2.68
CA PHE A 48 -1.86 4.76 3.15
C PHE A 48 -1.72 4.81 4.68
N ARG A 49 -1.84 5.99 5.31
CA ARG A 49 -1.79 6.10 6.79
C ARG A 49 -2.87 5.25 7.50
N HIS A 50 -4.03 5.06 6.88
CA HIS A 50 -5.07 4.22 7.44
C HIS A 50 -4.70 2.73 7.36
N ILE A 51 -4.10 2.33 6.24
CA ILE A 51 -3.69 0.96 5.95
C ILE A 51 -2.46 0.54 6.77
N GLU A 52 -1.51 1.45 6.98
CA GLU A 52 -0.25 1.19 7.69
C GLU A 52 -0.48 0.51 9.04
N GLY A 53 -1.39 1.05 9.86
CA GLY A 53 -1.70 0.52 11.19
C GLY A 53 -2.32 -0.89 11.17
N GLN A 54 -2.79 -1.36 10.02
CA GLN A 54 -3.36 -2.71 9.87
C GLN A 54 -2.30 -3.76 9.52
N ILE A 55 -1.16 -3.34 8.95
CA ILE A 55 -0.17 -4.26 8.35
C ILE A 55 1.20 -4.22 9.03
N VAL A 56 1.58 -3.12 9.69
CA VAL A 56 2.85 -3.04 10.41
C VAL A 56 2.91 -4.12 11.50
N GLY A 57 4.04 -4.83 11.56
CA GLY A 57 4.29 -5.97 12.45
C GLY A 57 3.76 -7.31 11.94
N GLN A 58 3.02 -7.34 10.82
CA GLN A 58 2.56 -8.59 10.19
C GLN A 58 3.65 -9.19 9.29
N GLU A 59 3.58 -10.51 9.09
CA GLU A 59 4.44 -11.22 8.13
C GLU A 59 4.09 -10.85 6.68
N ALA A 60 5.06 -10.33 5.93
CA ALA A 60 4.89 -9.84 4.56
C ALA A 60 4.44 -10.95 3.57
N SER A 61 4.80 -12.21 3.85
CA SER A 61 4.44 -13.36 3.00
C SER A 61 2.95 -13.74 3.06
N ARG A 62 2.18 -13.18 4.00
CA ARG A 62 0.75 -13.44 4.17
C ARG A 62 -0.12 -12.55 3.25
N ILE A 63 0.27 -12.42 1.98
CA ILE A 63 -0.27 -11.43 1.03
C ILE A 63 -1.81 -11.45 0.96
N GLU A 64 -2.43 -12.60 0.66
CA GLU A 64 -3.90 -12.71 0.58
C GLU A 64 -4.58 -12.36 1.91
N HIS A 65 -3.99 -12.75 3.04
CA HIS A 65 -4.54 -12.40 4.34
C HIS A 65 -4.50 -10.88 4.57
N LEU A 66 -3.37 -10.24 4.27
CA LEU A 66 -3.22 -8.79 4.40
C LEU A 66 -4.18 -8.05 3.46
N TRP A 67 -4.35 -8.54 2.23
CA TRP A 67 -5.34 -8.01 1.29
C TRP A 67 -6.76 -8.04 1.88
N GLN A 68 -7.18 -9.19 2.41
CA GLN A 68 -8.50 -9.32 3.05
C GLN A 68 -8.64 -8.42 4.29
N VAL A 69 -7.59 -8.30 5.12
CA VAL A 69 -7.58 -7.41 6.29
C VAL A 69 -7.76 -5.95 5.87
N MET A 70 -7.03 -5.47 4.86
CA MET A 70 -7.15 -4.08 4.42
C MET A 70 -8.49 -3.83 3.72
N TYR A 71 -8.97 -4.76 2.89
CA TYR A 71 -10.18 -4.58 2.10
C TYR A 71 -11.47 -4.71 2.92
N ARG A 72 -11.48 -5.60 3.94
CA ARG A 72 -12.67 -5.98 4.71
C ARG A 72 -12.56 -5.68 6.21
N GLY A 73 -11.43 -5.17 6.69
CA GLY A 73 -11.22 -4.84 8.10
C GLY A 73 -11.94 -3.57 8.55
N GLY A 74 -12.43 -2.76 7.61
CA GLY A 74 -13.36 -1.67 7.89
C GLY A 74 -14.81 -2.14 8.04
N PHE A 75 -15.69 -1.27 8.54
CA PHE A 75 -17.12 -1.57 8.61
C PHE A 75 -17.73 -1.78 7.21
N PHE A 76 -17.33 -0.94 6.26
CA PHE A 76 -17.66 -1.08 4.83
C PHE A 76 -16.42 -1.55 4.06
N PRO A 77 -16.60 -2.28 2.95
CA PRO A 77 -15.51 -2.64 2.06
C PRO A 77 -14.77 -1.40 1.53
N ALA A 78 -13.48 -1.58 1.21
CA ALA A 78 -12.66 -0.51 0.65
C ALA A 78 -13.27 0.06 -0.65
N GLY A 79 -13.57 1.35 -0.63
CA GLY A 79 -13.93 2.10 -1.84
C GLY A 79 -12.71 2.46 -2.69
N ASN A 80 -12.93 3.08 -3.86
CA ASN A 80 -11.90 3.31 -4.89
C ASN A 80 -10.55 3.84 -4.39
N VAL A 81 -10.54 4.84 -3.50
CA VAL A 81 -9.30 5.45 -3.00
C VAL A 81 -8.53 4.47 -2.11
N VAL A 82 -9.20 3.82 -1.16
CA VAL A 82 -8.56 2.86 -0.25
C VAL A 82 -8.15 1.61 -1.04
N ALA A 83 -9.00 1.11 -1.94
CA ALA A 83 -8.70 -0.03 -2.79
C ALA A 83 -7.47 0.21 -3.68
N SER A 84 -7.25 1.45 -4.12
CA SER A 84 -6.05 1.81 -4.88
C SER A 84 -4.78 1.81 -4.02
N ALA A 85 -4.84 2.31 -2.79
CA ALA A 85 -3.72 2.21 -1.87
C ALA A 85 -3.43 0.75 -1.49
N ILE A 86 -4.46 -0.08 -1.30
CA ILE A 86 -4.34 -1.53 -1.12
C ILE A 86 -3.61 -2.18 -2.31
N SER A 87 -3.96 -1.78 -3.54
CA SER A 87 -3.31 -2.30 -4.74
C SER A 87 -1.79 -2.05 -4.73
N ALA A 88 -1.34 -0.87 -4.31
CA ALA A 88 0.10 -0.59 -4.22
C ALA A 88 0.79 -1.44 -3.15
N VAL A 89 0.17 -1.62 -1.98
CA VAL A 89 0.71 -2.51 -0.95
C VAL A 89 0.77 -3.95 -1.46
N ASP A 90 -0.28 -4.45 -2.13
CA ASP A 90 -0.31 -5.81 -2.69
C ASP A 90 0.84 -6.04 -3.69
N ILE A 91 1.03 -5.10 -4.63
CA ILE A 91 2.15 -5.15 -5.59
C ILE A 91 3.50 -5.16 -4.86
N ALA A 92 3.69 -4.27 -3.87
CA ALA A 92 4.93 -4.20 -3.10
C ALA A 92 5.21 -5.50 -2.33
N LEU A 93 4.18 -6.16 -1.78
CA LEU A 93 4.34 -7.44 -1.10
C LEU A 93 4.69 -8.59 -2.06
N TRP A 94 4.20 -8.54 -3.29
CA TRP A 94 4.63 -9.46 -4.35
C TRP A 94 6.06 -9.19 -4.82
N ASP A 95 6.47 -7.93 -4.92
CA ASP A 95 7.84 -7.53 -5.23
C ASP A 95 8.83 -8.04 -4.16
N ILE A 96 8.49 -7.92 -2.87
CA ILE A 96 9.24 -8.51 -1.76
C ILE A 96 9.41 -10.04 -1.91
N LYS A 97 8.38 -10.71 -2.43
CA LYS A 97 8.35 -12.17 -2.52
C LYS A 97 9.22 -12.72 -3.66
N GLY A 98 9.35 -11.96 -4.75
CA GLY A 98 10.04 -12.38 -5.98
C GLY A 98 9.17 -13.20 -6.92
#